data_AF-A0A527ZLX5-F1
#
_entry.id   AF-A0A527ZLX5-F1
#
_cell.length_a   1.000
_cell.length_b   1.000
_cell.length_c   1.000
_cell.angle_alpha   90.00
_cell.angle_beta   90.00
_cell.angle_gamma   90.00
#
_symmetry.space_group_name_H-M   'P 1'
#
loop_
_entity.id
_entity.type
_entity.pdbx_description
1 polymer ?
#
loop_
_entity_poly.entity_id
_entity_poly.type
_entity_poly.pdbx_seq_one_letter_code
_entity_poly.pdbx_strand_id
1 'polypeptide(L)' 'MKAFFVQIKCDLGKSYEVAGALADAEIASEIYSTAGDYDLLAKFYV' A
#
# COMPACT_ATOMS: atom_id res chain seq x y z
N MET A 1 -12.44 -15.47 2.66
CA MET A 1 -11.58 -14.30 2.37
C MET A 1 -10.26 -14.79 1.81
N LYS A 2 -9.84 -14.23 0.67
CA LYS A 2 -8.57 -14.53 0.01
C LYS A 2 -7.65 -13.32 0.14
N ALA A 3 -6.43 -13.54 0.63
CA ALA A 3 -5.43 -12.49 0.66
C ALA A 3 -4.83 -12.27 -0.73
N PHE A 4 -4.64 -11.01 -1.11
CA PHE A 4 -3.80 -10.63 -2.24
C PHE A 4 -2.95 -9.42 -1.88
N PHE A 5 -1.79 -9.34 -2.53
CA PHE A 5 -0.77 -8.33 -2.28
C PHE A 5 -0.59 -7.48 -3.53
N VAL A 6 -0.53 -6.17 -3.37
CA VAL A 6 -0.34 -5.21 -4.45
C VAL A 6 0.92 -4.40 -4.17
N GLN A 7 1.82 -4.37 -5.15
CA GLN A 7 2.95 -3.45 -5.14
C GLN A 7 2.53 -2.13 -5.80
N ILE A 8 2.80 -1.02 -5.13
CA ILE A 8 2.32 0.30 -5.54
C ILE A 8 3.52 1.20 -5.79
N LYS A 9 3.58 1.76 -7.00
CA LYS A 9 4.51 2.83 -7.35
C LYS A 9 3.83 4.16 -7.04
N CYS A 10 4.52 5.03 -6.32
CA CYS A 10 4.02 6.37 -5.98
C CYS A 10 4.81 7.43 -6.73
N ASP A 11 4.19 8.59 -6.93
CA ASP A 11 4.91 9.79 -7.36
C ASP A 11 5.92 10.23 -6.28
N LEU A 12 6.95 10.97 -6.71
CA LEU A 12 8.04 11.40 -5.82
C LEU A 12 7.49 12.15 -4.59
N GLY A 13 7.82 11.64 -3.40
CA GLY A 13 7.40 12.23 -2.12
C GLY A 13 5.95 11.92 -1.70
N LYS A 14 5.22 11.09 -2.45
CA LYS A 14 3.81 10.78 -2.18
C LYS A 14 3.55 9.47 -1.44
N SER A 15 4.57 8.65 -1.19
CA SER A 15 4.39 7.30 -0.62
C SER A 15 3.65 7.30 0.72
N TYR A 16 3.93 8.26 1.62
CA TYR A 16 3.24 8.35 2.90
C TYR A 16 1.80 8.88 2.80
N GLU A 17 1.54 9.81 1.88
CA GLU A 17 0.18 10.30 1.61
C GLU A 17 -0.70 9.17 1.06
N VAL A 18 -0.18 8.38 0.12
CA VAL A 18 -0.86 7.20 -0.42
C VAL A 18 -1.08 6.13 0.66
N ALA A 19 -0.06 5.83 1.48
CA ALA A 19 -0.20 4.88 2.58
C ALA A 19 -1.26 5.33 3.60
N GLY A 20 -1.30 6.62 3.94
CA GLY A 20 -2.33 7.21 4.79
C GLY A 20 -3.73 7.06 4.20
N ALA A 21 -3.90 7.41 2.92
CA ALA A 21 -5.20 7.28 2.25
C ALA A 21 -5.70 5.83 2.19
N LEU A 22 -4.82 4.84 2.03
CA LEU A 22 -5.17 3.42 2.08
C LEU A 22 -5.63 2.99 3.48
N ALA A 23 -4.98 3.50 4.53
CA ALA A 23 -5.32 3.22 5.92
C ALA A 23 -6.66 3.89 6.31
N ASP A 24 -6.84 5.17 5.94
CA ASP A 24 -8.06 5.95 6.23
C ASP A 24 -9.30 5.37 5.54
N ALA A 25 -9.12 4.73 4.38
CA ALA A 25 -10.19 4.03 3.68
C ALA A 25 -10.52 2.64 4.28
N GLU A 26 -9.73 2.16 5.23
CA GLU A 26 -9.89 0.86 5.90
C GLU A 26 -9.95 -0.34 4.94
N ILE A 27 -9.36 -0.21 3.75
CA ILE A 27 -9.39 -1.24 2.70
C ILE A 27 -8.20 -2.21 2.76
N ALA A 28 -7.07 -1.78 3.33
CA ALA A 28 -5.85 -2.58 3.45
C ALA A 28 -5.66 -3.06 4.89
N SER A 29 -5.34 -4.34 5.08
CA SER A 29 -5.09 -4.88 6.41
C SER A 29 -3.67 -4.59 6.90
N GLU A 30 -2.71 -4.54 5.99
CA GLU A 30 -1.29 -4.31 6.25
C GLU A 30 -0.71 -3.45 5.11
N ILE A 31 0.12 -2.45 5.45
CA ILE A 31 0.79 -1.55 4.50
C ILE A 31 2.25 -1.44 4.91
N TYR A 32 3.17 -1.73 3.98
CA TYR A 32 4.60 -1.66 4.19
C TYR A 32 5.23 -0.66 3.22
N SER A 33 6.21 0.12 3.70
CA SER A 33 7.14 0.81 2.81
C SER A 33 8.22 -0.16 2.35
N THR A 34 8.54 -0.11 1.06
CA THR A 34 9.57 -0.95 0.44
C THR A 34 10.65 -0.09 -0.20
N ALA A 35 11.88 -0.58 -0.19
CA ALA A 35 12.96 -0.01 -1.00
C ALA A 35 13.10 -0.82 -2.29
N GLY A 36 13.15 -0.16 -3.45
CA GLY A 36 13.29 -0.81 -4.75
C GLY A 36 12.41 -0.16 -5.82
N ASP A 37 11.96 -0.98 -6.78
CA ASP A 37 11.16 -0.49 -7.92
C ASP A 37 9.80 0.06 -7.49
N TYR A 38 9.22 -0.46 -6.41
CA TYR A 38 7.94 -0.04 -5.84
C TYR A 38 8.12 0.57 -4.45
N ASP A 39 7.21 1.47 -4.10
CA ASP A 39 7.32 2.28 -2.89
C ASP A 39 6.54 1.69 -1.71
N LEU A 40 5.42 1.01 -2.01
CA LEU A 40 4.61 0.32 -1.01
C LEU A 40 4.25 -1.11 -1.42
N LEU A 41 4.07 -1.98 -0.43
CA LEU A 41 3.40 -3.27 -0.54
C LEU A 41 2.18 -3.27 0.39
N ALA A 42 0.99 -3.49 -0.15
CA ALA A 42 -0.25 -3.51 0.62
C ALA A 42 -0.99 -4.84 0.48
N LYS A 43 -1.57 -5.32 1.59
CA LYS A 43 -2.32 -6.57 1.67
C LYS A 43 -3.81 -6.28 1.82
N PHE A 44 -4.61 -6.98 1.02
CA PHE A 44 -6.05 -6.83 0.94
C PHE A 44 -6.75 -8.18 1.06
N TYR A 45 -8.01 -8.15 1.46
CA TYR A 45 -8.90 -9.31 1.49
C TYR A 45 -10.11 -9.07 0.60
N VAL A 46 -10.43 -10.06 -0.24
CA VAL A 46 -11.69 -10.17 -1.00
C VAL A 46 -12.43 -11.46 -0.65
#